data_AF-A0A5S9MFQ8-F1
#
_entry.id   AF-A0A5S9MFQ8-F1
#
_cell.length_a   1.000
_cell.length_b   1.000
_cell.length_c   1.000
_cell.angle_alpha   90.00
_cell.angle_beta   90.00
_cell.angle_gamma   90.00
#
_symmetry.space_group_name_H-M   'P 1'
#
loop_
_entity.id
_entity.type
_entity.pdbx_description
1 polymer ?
#
loop_
_entity_poly.entity_id
_entity_poly.type
_entity_poly.pdbx_seq_one_letter_code
_entity_poly.pdbx_strand_id
1 'polypeptide(L)' 'MHDKDASAEALHIYALSEAQQGRLDKAIQFLQKSLEKDPDDPNKLYHLSLLYVEKGETAKAEDLLAKALKQDPQNDQF' A
#
# COMPACT_ATOMS: atom_id res chain seq x y z
N MET A 1 -2.08 -21.60 -1.61
CA MET A 1 -2.91 -20.72 -2.45
C MET A 1 -3.33 -19.58 -1.54
N HIS A 2 -2.74 -18.39 -1.70
CA HIS A 2 -3.18 -17.22 -0.95
C HIS A 2 -4.63 -16.96 -1.38
N ASP A 3 -5.59 -17.30 -0.52
CA ASP A 3 -6.93 -16.75 -0.60
C ASP A 3 -6.74 -15.24 -0.44
N LYS A 4 -6.66 -14.54 -1.57
CA LYS A 4 -6.70 -13.08 -1.59
C LYS A 4 -8.02 -12.72 -0.92
N ASP A 5 -7.94 -12.31 0.34
CA ASP A 5 -9.12 -11.92 1.09
C ASP A 5 -9.78 -10.80 0.29
N ALA A 6 -10.96 -11.07 -0.28
CA ALA A 6 -11.66 -10.12 -1.14
C ALA A 6 -11.90 -8.79 -0.41
N SER A 7 -11.92 -8.82 0.93
CA SER A 7 -11.97 -7.60 1.74
C SER A 7 -10.65 -6.83 1.76
N ALA A 8 -9.48 -7.48 1.68
CA ALA A 8 -8.19 -6.80 1.53
C ALA A 8 -8.12 -6.06 0.19
N GLU A 9 -8.50 -6.72 -0.90
CA GLU A 9 -8.53 -6.11 -2.24
C GLU A 9 -9.52 -4.93 -2.31
N ALA A 10 -10.72 -5.10 -1.74
CA ALA A 10 -11.72 -4.03 -1.69
C ALA A 10 -11.21 -2.82 -0.87
N LEU A 11 -10.53 -3.05 0.25
CA LEU A 11 -9.90 -2.00 1.05
C LEU A 11 -8.80 -1.27 0.27
N HIS A 12 -8.02 -1.98 -0.53
CA HIS A 12 -6.99 -1.40 -1.39
C HIS A 12 -7.62 -0.51 -2.47
N ILE A 13 -8.61 -1.03 -3.22
CA ILE A 13 -9.31 -0.24 -4.25
C ILE A 13 -9.96 1.01 -3.64
N TYR A 14 -10.57 0.89 -2.47
CA TYR A 14 -11.17 2.02 -1.77
C TYR A 14 -10.12 3.06 -1.34
N ALA A 15 -8.96 2.61 -0.84
CA ALA A 15 -7.84 3.50 -0.52
C ALA A 15 -7.38 4.30 -1.76
N LEU A 16 -7.27 3.66 -2.92
CA LEU A 16 -6.89 4.33 -4.17
C LEU A 16 -7.93 5.38 -4.61
N SER A 17 -9.23 5.12 -4.36
CA SER A 17 -10.29 6.08 -4.64
C SER A 17 -10.23 7.30 -3.70
N GLU A 18 -9.93 7.09 -2.42
CA GLU A 18 -9.73 8.18 -1.45
C GLU A 18 -8.50 9.02 -1.80
N ALA A 19 -7.41 8.39 -2.25
CA ALA A 19 -6.19 9.05 -2.71
C ALA A 19 -6.45 9.96 -3.90
N GLN A 20 -7.17 9.47 -4.92
CA GLN A 20 -7.56 10.26 -6.09
C GLN A 20 -8.40 11.50 -5.73
N GLN A 21 -9.06 11.48 -4.58
CA GLN A 21 -9.84 12.61 -4.08
C GLN A 21 -9.05 13.52 -3.13
N GLY A 22 -7.73 13.34 -3.04
CA GLY A 22 -6.83 14.11 -2.17
C GLY A 22 -6.99 13.80 -0.67
N ARG A 23 -7.73 12.75 -0.31
CA ARG A 23 -7.98 12.37 1.09
C ARG A 23 -6.92 11.39 1.59
N LEU A 24 -5.68 11.87 1.63
CA LEU A 24 -4.48 11.05 1.89
C LEU A 24 -4.56 10.29 3.21
N ASP A 25 -5.01 10.91 4.29
CA ASP A 25 -5.12 10.23 5.60
C ASP A 25 -6.08 9.04 5.57
N LYS A 26 -7.21 9.17 4.86
CA LYS A 26 -8.16 8.07 4.68
C LYS A 26 -7.58 6.98 3.80
N ALA A 27 -6.94 7.36 2.70
CA ALA A 27 -6.27 6.42 1.81
C ALA A 27 -5.24 5.57 2.57
N ILE A 28 -4.37 6.22 3.35
CA ILE A 28 -3.39 5.57 4.22
C ILE A 28 -4.07 4.60 5.19
N GLN A 29 -5.13 5.04 5.87
CA GLN A 29 -5.85 4.21 6.82
C GLN A 29 -6.44 2.95 6.18
N PHE A 30 -7.08 3.06 5.02
CA PHE A 30 -7.66 1.90 4.35
C PHE A 30 -6.61 0.95 3.79
N LEU A 31 -5.49 1.48 3.32
CA LEU A 31 -4.40 0.67 2.81
C LEU A 31 -3.66 -0.06 3.93
N GLN A 32 -3.53 0.55 5.11
CA GLN A 32 -3.05 -0.14 6.32
C GLN A 32 -3.96 -1.29 6.72
N LYS A 33 -5.30 -1.10 6.72
CA LYS A 33 -6.25 -2.20 6.96
C LYS A 33 -6.19 -3.30 5.91
N SER A 34 -5.89 -2.94 4.67
CA SER A 34 -5.66 -3.92 3.60
C SER A 34 -4.42 -4.78 3.91
N LEU A 35 -3.33 -4.14 4.33
CA LEU A 35 -2.09 -4.80 4.75
C LEU A 35 -2.22 -5.58 6.07
N GLU A 36 -3.15 -5.24 6.97
CA GLU A 36 -3.43 -6.08 8.15
C GLU A 36 -3.90 -7.49 7.75
N LYS A 37 -4.53 -7.62 6.58
CA LYS A 37 -5.03 -8.89 6.03
C LYS A 37 -4.01 -9.58 5.13
N ASP A 38 -3.22 -8.78 4.43
CA ASP A 38 -2.20 -9.25 3.49
C ASP A 38 -0.92 -8.42 3.65
N PRO A 39 -0.12 -8.69 4.70
CA PRO A 39 0.99 -7.80 5.12
C PRO A 39 2.14 -7.71 4.13
N ASP A 40 2.27 -8.70 3.26
CA ASP A 40 3.41 -8.91 2.39
C ASP A 40 3.08 -8.66 0.91
N ASP A 41 1.91 -8.09 0.60
CA ASP A 41 1.57 -7.72 -0.78
C ASP A 41 2.44 -6.54 -1.25
N PRO A 42 3.34 -6.74 -2.23
CA PRO A 42 4.26 -5.70 -2.69
C PRO A 42 3.54 -4.51 -3.31
N ASN A 43 2.39 -4.72 -3.96
CA ASN A 43 1.61 -3.63 -4.57
C ASN A 43 0.97 -2.74 -3.50
N LYS A 44 0.44 -3.34 -2.43
CA LYS A 44 -0.18 -2.58 -1.33
C LYS A 44 0.88 -1.79 -0.55
N LEU A 45 2.04 -2.41 -0.30
CA LEU A 45 3.19 -1.76 0.33
C LEU A 45 3.69 -0.57 -0.51
N TYR A 46 3.79 -0.75 -1.83
CA TYR A 46 4.17 0.32 -2.75
C TYR A 46 3.16 1.48 -2.75
N HIS A 47 1.88 1.21 -2.94
CA HIS A 47 0.87 2.27 -2.93
C HIS A 47 0.88 3.03 -1.60
N LEU A 48 1.17 2.37 -0.47
CA LEU A 48 1.26 3.03 0.83
C LEU A 48 2.49 3.93 0.90
N SER A 49 3.61 3.49 0.33
CA SER A 49 4.82 4.32 0.21
C SER A 49 4.53 5.60 -0.58
N LEU A 50 3.83 5.51 -1.71
CA LEU A 50 3.46 6.67 -2.53
C LEU A 50 2.63 7.69 -1.74
N LEU A 51 1.64 7.22 -0.97
CA LEU A 51 0.82 8.10 -0.13
C LEU A 51 1.63 8.78 0.96
N TYR A 52 2.62 8.09 1.54
CA TYR A 52 3.52 8.70 2.51
C TYR A 52 4.49 9.71 1.88
N VAL A 53 4.96 9.47 0.65
CA VAL A 53 5.72 10.48 -0.12
C VAL A 53 4.87 11.73 -0.34
N GLU A 54 3.63 11.57 -0.78
CA GLU A 54 2.72 12.69 -1.03
C GLU A 54 2.41 13.48 0.24
N LYS A 55 2.37 12.80 1.39
CA LYS A 55 2.20 13.43 2.72
C LYS A 55 3.49 14.08 3.27
N GLY A 56 4.64 13.85 2.63
CA GLY A 56 5.95 14.34 3.09
C GLY A 56 6.61 13.47 4.18
N GLU A 57 6.08 12.28 4.45
CA GLU A 57 6.61 11.32 5.42
C GLU A 57 7.59 10.33 4.75
N THR A 58 8.61 10.85 4.07
CA THR A 58 9.52 10.08 3.20
C THR A 58 10.20 8.90 3.90
N ALA A 59 10.58 9.04 5.17
CA ALA A 59 11.22 7.95 5.93
C ALA A 59 10.32 6.70 6.02
N LYS A 60 9.00 6.88 6.21
CA LYS A 60 8.06 5.75 6.23
C LYS A 60 7.88 5.14 4.84
N ALA A 61 7.92 5.98 3.80
CA ALA A 61 7.83 5.51 2.43
C ALA A 61 9.02 4.62 2.05
N GLU A 62 10.25 5.02 2.41
CA GLU A 62 11.45 4.24 2.18
C GLU A 62 11.39 2.87 2.87
N ASP A 63 10.96 2.82 4.13
CA ASP A 63 10.78 1.57 4.88
C ASP A 63 9.79 0.62 4.19
N LEU A 64 8.71 1.17 3.65
CA LEU A 64 7.68 0.39 2.95
C LEU A 64 8.15 -0.09 1.58
N LEU A 65 8.86 0.74 0.84
CA LEU A 65 9.43 0.38 -0.45
C LEU A 65 10.47 -0.72 -0.30
N ALA A 66 11.33 -0.62 0.73
CA ALA A 66 12.28 -1.67 1.08
C ALA A 66 11.61 -3.00 1.43
N LYS A 67 10.41 -2.97 2.03
CA LYS A 67 9.60 -4.19 2.26
C LYS A 67 9.01 -4.72 0.95
N ALA A 68 8.45 -3.86 0.12
CA ALA A 68 7.90 -4.26 -1.18
C ALA A 68 8.94 -4.97 -2.05
N LEU A 69 10.14 -4.40 -2.16
CA LEU A 69 11.27 -4.98 -2.90
C LEU A 69 11.78 -6.30 -2.31
N LYS A 70 11.63 -6.52 -1.00
CA LYS A 70 11.98 -7.82 -0.39
C LYS A 70 10.98 -8.92 -0.77
N GLN A 71 9.70 -8.56 -0.92
CA GLN A 71 8.65 -9.52 -1.26
C GLN A 71 8.63 -9.85 -2.75
N ASP A 72 8.96 -8.87 -3.61
CA ASP A 72 9.11 -9.10 -5.03
C ASP A 72 10.36 -8.39 -5.59
N PRO A 73 11.55 -9.01 -5.45
CA PRO A 73 12.81 -8.43 -5.89
C PRO A 73 12.97 -8.28 -7.40
N GLN A 74 12.07 -8.87 -8.20
CA GLN A 74 12.08 -8.81 -9.66
C GLN A 74 10.93 -7.98 -10.22
N ASN A 75 10.23 -7.23 -9.37
CA ASN A 75 9.15 -6.38 -9.81
C ASN A 75 9.70 -5.12 -10.49
N ASP A 76 9.63 -5.05 -11.82
CA ASP A 76 10.05 -3.89 -12.62
C ASP A 76 9.18 -2.63 -12.39
N GLN A 77 8.14 -2.74 -11.54
CA GLN A 77 7.20 -1.65 -11.27
C GLN A 77 7.73 -0.63 -10.24
N PHE A 78 8.82 -0.95 -9.51
CA PHE A 78 9.47 -0.09 -8.51
C PHE A 78 10.97 0.11 -8.78
#